data_AF-A0A0Q5ZM44-F1
#
_entry.id   AF-A0A0Q5ZM44-F1
#
_cell.length_a   1.000
_cell.length_b   1.000
_cell.length_c   1.000
_cell.angle_alpha   90.00
_cell.angle_beta   90.00
_cell.angle_gamma   90.00
#
_symmetry.space_group_name_H-M   'P 1'
#
loop_
_entity.id
_entity.type
_entity.pdbx_description
1 polymer ?
#
loop_
_entity_poly.entity_id
_entity_poly.type
_entity_poly.pdbx_seq_one_letter_code
_entity_poly.pdbx_strand_id
1 'polypeptide(L)' 'MQSYNVFCLKSVRGLCCAVPETSAVPRFLKADRWTFDGKLDQAGRVPSGFDGQAAQTGVRFNGFYLFQTTDIRFS' A
#
# COMPACT_ATOMS: atom_id res chain seq x y z
N MET A 1 -7.82 7.88 -11.53
CA MET A 1 -6.66 7.59 -10.66
C MET A 1 -6.45 6.08 -10.66
N GLN A 2 -5.21 5.59 -10.50
CA GLN A 2 -4.89 4.16 -10.58
C GLN A 2 -5.32 3.45 -9.28
N SER A 3 -5.79 2.20 -9.38
CA SER A 3 -6.09 1.38 -8.20
C SER A 3 -4.82 0.74 -7.62
N TYR A 4 -4.75 0.67 -6.29
CA TYR A 4 -3.62 0.11 -5.57
C TYR A 4 -4.03 -1.05 -4.67
N ASN A 5 -3.30 -2.15 -4.72
CA ASN A 5 -3.33 -3.22 -3.73
C ASN A 5 -2.49 -2.80 -2.52
N VAL A 6 -3.08 -2.83 -1.33
CA VAL A 6 -2.42 -2.48 -0.08
C VAL A 6 -2.08 -3.74 0.70
N PHE A 7 -0.82 -3.80 1.10
CA PHE A 7 -0.29 -4.84 1.96
C PHE A 7 0.22 -4.20 3.24
N CYS A 8 -0.16 -4.67 4.42
CA CYS A 8 0.32 -4.15 5.69
C CYS A 8 1.23 -5.15 6.40
N LEU A 9 2.27 -4.65 7.06
CA LEU A 9 3.31 -5.46 7.67
C LEU A 9 2.81 -6.04 9.01
N LYS A 10 2.83 -7.37 9.16
CA LYS A 10 2.36 -8.06 10.36
C LYS A 10 3.13 -7.67 11.62
N SER A 11 4.41 -7.33 11.50
CA SER A 11 5.27 -7.04 12.64
C SER A 11 5.26 -5.57 13.07
N VAL A 12 4.86 -4.64 12.19
CA VAL A 12 4.83 -3.20 12.48
C VAL A 12 3.45 -2.67 12.17
N ARG A 13 2.68 -2.41 13.22
CA ARG A 13 1.35 -1.82 13.12
C ARG A 13 1.42 -0.51 12.33
N GLY A 14 0.53 -0.38 11.35
CA GLY A 14 0.40 0.82 10.54
C GLY A 14 1.41 0.96 9.40
N LEU A 15 2.39 0.06 9.23
CA LEU A 15 3.27 0.11 8.06
C LEU A 15 2.61 -0.61 6.89
N CYS A 16 2.26 0.14 5.84
CA CYS A 16 1.57 -0.40 4.67
C CYS A 16 2.31 -0.07 3.36
N CYS A 17 2.09 -0.91 2.36
CA CYS A 17 2.71 -0.84 1.05
C CYS A 17 1.61 -0.89 -0.01
N ALA A 18 1.47 0.18 -0.78
CA ALA A 18 0.59 0.28 -1.92
C ALA A 18 1.34 -0.11 -3.21
N VAL A 19 0.75 -1.03 -3.97
CA VAL A 19 1.27 -1.50 -5.25
C VAL A 19 0.18 -1.34 -6.29
N PRO A 20 0.42 -0.73 -7.46
CA PRO A 20 -0.60 -0.64 -8.50
C PRO A 20 -1.03 -2.03 -8.95
N GLU A 21 -2.31 -2.21 -9.23
CA GLU A 21 -2.80 -3.49 -9.78
C GLU A 21 -2.14 -3.86 -11.12
N THR A 22 -1.75 -2.86 -11.88
CA THR A 22 -1.06 -3.02 -13.16
C THR A 22 0.41 -3.41 -13.00
N SER A 23 0.95 -3.38 -11.78
CA SER A 23 2.35 -3.67 -11.50
C SER A 23 2.51 -5.02 -10.81
N ALA A 24 3.62 -5.70 -11.08
CA ALA A 24 3.93 -6.98 -10.45
C ALA A 24 4.18 -6.77 -8.95
N VAL A 25 3.51 -7.56 -8.10
CA VAL A 25 3.69 -7.51 -6.64
C VAL A 25 5.16 -7.83 -6.29
N PRO A 26 5.88 -6.89 -5.64
CA PRO A 26 7.26 -7.11 -5.24
C PRO A 26 7.44 -8.37 -4.40
N ARG A 27 8.56 -9.06 -4.61
CA ARG A 27 8.84 -10.36 -3.99
C ARG A 27 8.91 -10.29 -2.46
N PHE A 28 9.30 -9.14 -1.90
CA PHE A 28 9.34 -8.92 -0.44
C PHE A 28 7.95 -8.91 0.21
N LEU A 29 6.90 -8.54 -0.53
CA LEU A 29 5.51 -8.59 -0.04
C LEU A 29 4.98 -10.04 0.00
N LYS A 30 5.57 -10.94 -0.79
CA LYS A 30 5.23 -12.37 -0.77
C LYS A 30 5.90 -13.15 0.37
N ALA A 31 6.77 -12.52 1.16
CA ALA A 31 7.61 -13.19 2.14
C ALA A 31 6.90 -13.55 3.47
N ASP A 32 5.59 -13.80 3.46
CA ASP A 32 4.70 -14.07 4.63
C ASP A 32 4.66 -13.01 5.74
N ARG A 33 5.50 -11.97 5.67
CA ARG A 33 5.53 -10.87 6.65
C ARG A 33 4.46 -9.81 6.40
N TRP A 34 3.90 -9.79 5.20
CA TRP A 34 2.89 -8.83 4.78
C TRP A 34 1.55 -9.51 4.60
N THR A 35 0.48 -8.83 4.98
CA THR A 35 -0.90 -9.27 4.80
C THR A 35 -1.55 -8.36 3.76
N PHE A 36 -2.25 -8.95 2.79
CA PHE A 36 -3.11 -8.17 1.91
C PHE A 36 -4.31 -7.64 2.71
N ASP A 37 -4.38 -6.32 2.84
CA ASP A 37 -5.41 -5.65 3.65
C ASP A 37 -6.62 -5.28 2.78
N GLY A 38 -6.34 -4.88 1.54
CA GLY A 38 -7.40 -4.60 0.58
C GLY A 38 -6.90 -3.78 -0.60
N LYS A 39 -7.86 -3.17 -1.29
CA LYS A 39 -7.62 -2.35 -2.47
C LYS A 39 -8.05 -0.91 -2.20
N LEU A 40 -7.17 0.03 -2.54
CA LEU A 40 -7.51 1.44 -2.66
C LEU A 40 -7.96 1.71 -4.09
N ASP A 41 -9.24 1.96 -4.25
CA ASP A 41 -9.81 2.48 -5.48
C ASP A 41 -10.25 3.95 -5.31
N GLN A 42 -10.69 4.55 -6.41
CA GLN A 42 -11.06 5.96 -6.48
C GLN A 42 -12.32 6.30 -5.66
N ALA A 43 -13.09 5.30 -5.23
CA ALA A 43 -14.31 5.45 -4.41
C ALA A 43 -14.09 5.04 -2.94
N GLY A 44 -12.95 4.44 -2.64
CA GLY A 44 -12.59 3.86 -1.35
C GLY A 44 -12.10 4.90 -0.35
N ARG A 45 -12.25 4.56 0.93
CA ARG A 45 -11.75 5.36 2.05
C ARG A 45 -10.22 5.26 2.10
N VAL A 46 -9.54 6.30 1.61
CA VAL A 46 -8.09 6.42 1.64
C VAL A 46 -7.58 6.44 3.10
N PRO A 47 -6.62 5.58 3.48
CA PRO A 47 -6.10 5.53 4.84
C PRO A 47 -5.46 6.87 5.23
N SER A 48 -5.60 7.25 6.50
CA SER A 48 -4.94 8.43 7.05
C SER A 48 -3.42 8.26 6.96
N GLY A 49 -2.75 9.02 6.10
CA GLY A 49 -1.31 8.89 5.81
C GLY A 49 -0.98 8.42 4.39
N PHE A 50 -1.98 8.03 3.60
CA PHE A 50 -1.77 7.79 2.17
C PHE A 50 -1.76 9.11 1.39
N ASP A 51 -0.63 9.42 0.77
CA ASP A 51 -0.47 10.54 -0.15
C ASP A 51 -0.47 10.01 -1.59
N GLY A 52 -1.51 10.37 -2.36
CA GLY A 52 -1.68 9.92 -3.74
C GLY A 52 -0.65 10.48 -4.74
N GLN A 53 -0.04 11.64 -4.46
CA GLN A 53 1.02 12.21 -5.28
C GLN A 53 2.36 11.53 -4.99
N ALA A 54 2.66 11.31 -3.70
CA ALA A 54 3.81 10.52 -3.28
C ALA A 54 3.70 9.07 -3.78
N ALA A 55 2.50 8.49 -3.75
CA ALA A 55 2.24 7.16 -4.29
C ALA A 55 2.53 7.07 -5.80
N GLN A 56 2.03 8.02 -6.59
CA GLN A 56 2.32 8.07 -8.03
C GLN A 56 3.82 8.19 -8.29
N THR A 57 4.51 9.02 -7.52
CA THR A 57 5.96 9.21 -7.68
C THR A 57 6.73 7.95 -7.26
N GLY A 58 6.46 7.41 -6.08
CA GLY A 58 7.10 6.21 -5.55
C GLY A 58 6.91 5.01 -6.46
N VAL A 59 5.69 4.80 -6.97
CA VAL A 59 5.38 3.74 -7.92
C VAL A 59 6.15 3.93 -9.23
N ARG A 60 6.24 5.14 -9.77
CA ARG A 60 6.96 5.39 -11.02
C ARG A 60 8.44 5.05 -10.92
N PHE A 61 9.06 5.25 -9.76
CA PHE A 61 10.49 4.99 -9.57
C PHE A 61 10.79 3.59 -9.02
N ASN A 62 9.96 3.07 -8.12
CA ASN A 62 10.24 1.83 -7.38
C ASN A 62 9.27 0.68 -7.72
N GLY A 63 8.15 0.96 -8.40
CA GLY A 63 7.06 0.01 -8.63
C GLY A 63 6.11 -0.18 -7.43
N PHE A 64 6.39 0.47 -6.30
CA PHE A 64 5.57 0.42 -5.09
C PHE A 64 5.70 1.73 -4.29
N TYR A 65 4.79 1.93 -3.35
CA TYR A 65 4.79 3.05 -2.42
C TYR A 65 4.61 2.56 -0.98
N LEU A 66 5.53 2.93 -0.10
CA LEU A 66 5.52 2.53 1.31
C LEU A 66 5.13 3.73 2.17
N PHE A 67 4.19 3.55 3.08
CA PHE A 67 3.69 4.60 3.94
C PHE A 67 3.32 4.05 5.31
N GLN A 68 3.33 4.93 6.31
CA GLN A 68 2.81 4.63 7.63
C GLN A 68 1.42 5.26 7.77
N THR A 69 0.48 4.50 8.29
CA THR A 69 -0.85 4.95 8.66
C THR A 69 -1.09 4.70 10.14
N THR A 70 -1.77 5.64 10.77
CA THR A 70 -2.27 5.49 12.15
C THR A 70 -3.70 4.99 12.17
N ASP A 71 -4.28 4.66 11.01
CA ASP A 71 -5.64 4.14 10.93
C ASP A 71 -5.65 2.68 11.41
N ILE A 72 -6.28 2.45 12.55
CA ILE A 72 -6.35 1.15 13.22
C ILE A 72 -7.03 0.05 12.38
N ARG A 73 -7.71 0.40 11.28
CA ARG A 73 -8.33 -0.59 10.38
C ARG A 73 -7.30 -1.27 9.48
N PHE A 74 -6.11 -0.69 9.34
CA PHE A 74 -5.00 -1.19 8.53
C PHE A 74 -3.81 -1.69 9.41
N SER A 75 -4.09 -2.08 10.66
CA SER A 75 -3.12 -2.42 11.70
C SER A 75 -3.09 -3.90 12.05
#